data_AF-A0A2V7N0P2-F1
#
_entry.id   AF-A0A2V7N0P2-F1
#
_cell.length_a   1.000
_cell.length_b   1.000
_cell.length_c   1.000
_cell.angle_alpha   90.00
_cell.angle_beta   90.00
_cell.angle_gamma   90.00
#
_symmetry.space_group_name_H-M   'P 1'
#
loop_
_entity.id
_entity.type
_entity.pdbx_description
1 polymer ?
#
loop_
_entity_poly.entity_id
_entity_poly.type
_entity_poly.pdbx_seq_one_letter_code
_entity_poly.pdbx_strand_id
1 'polypeptide(L)' 'MADSKVTLSQLRHDLSNPLSAILAETQLLLLASEKFDEETLAGLKQIESLARKMRQILQPIE' A
#
# COMPACT_ATOMS: atom_id res chain seq x y z
N MET A 1 -19.74 28.48 -4.50
CA MET A 1 -19.41 27.12 -4.03
C MET A 1 -18.02 26.83 -4.56
N ALA A 2 -16.99 26.82 -3.70
CA ALA A 2 -15.62 26.65 -4.15
C ALA A 2 -15.43 25.20 -4.59
N ASP A 3 -15.10 25.02 -5.86
CA ASP A 3 -14.70 23.74 -6.43
C ASP A 3 -13.36 23.37 -5.79
N SER A 4 -13.40 22.50 -4.77
CA SER A 4 -12.21 22.03 -4.04
C SER A 4 -11.36 21.18 -4.98
N LYS A 5 -10.52 21.82 -5.78
CA LYS A 5 -9.47 21.16 -6.56
C LYS A 5 -8.54 20.42 -5.60
N VAL A 6 -8.82 19.13 -5.39
CA VAL A 6 -7.84 18.21 -4.81
C VAL A 6 -6.60 18.28 -5.68
N THR A 7 -5.51 18.76 -5.10
CA THR A 7 -4.24 18.81 -5.84
C THR A 7 -3.70 17.39 -6.00
N LEU A 8 -2.97 17.13 -7.08
CA LEU A 8 -2.28 15.85 -7.26
C LEU A 8 -1.33 15.54 -6.09
N SER A 9 -0.78 16.58 -5.45
CA SER A 9 0.06 16.44 -4.26
C SER A 9 -0.74 15.95 -3.04
N GLN A 10 -1.94 16.49 -2.80
CA GLN A 10 -2.81 16.03 -1.73
C GLN A 10 -3.28 14.60 -1.98
N LEU A 11 -3.72 14.28 -3.20
CA LEU A 11 -4.08 12.91 -3.55
C LEU A 11 -2.93 11.92 -3.32
N ARG A 12 -1.71 12.29 -3.70
CA ARG A 12 -0.52 11.47 -3.48
C ARG A 12 -0.26 11.23 -2.00
N HIS A 13 -0.33 12.28 -1.19
CA HIS A 13 -0.13 12.18 0.26
C HIS A 13 -1.20 11.27 0.89
N ASP A 14 -2.46 11.53 0.57
CA ASP A 14 -3.62 10.84 1.15
C ASP A 14 -3.67 9.36 0.76
N LEU A 15 -3.10 8.97 -0.38
CA LEU A 15 -2.93 7.58 -0.78
C LEU A 15 -1.63 6.95 -0.25
N SER A 16 -0.55 7.73 -0.10
CA SER A 16 0.73 7.20 0.39
C SER A 16 0.65 6.71 1.83
N ASN A 17 -0.11 7.40 2.70
CA ASN A 17 -0.27 7.02 4.09
C ASN A 17 -0.99 5.65 4.28
N PRO A 18 -2.20 5.42 3.75
CA PRO A 18 -2.87 4.12 3.85
C PRO A 18 -2.10 3.00 3.16
N LEU A 19 -1.40 3.27 2.04
CA LEU A 19 -0.55 2.26 1.40
C LEU A 19 0.63 1.85 2.28
N SER A 20 1.22 2.80 3.01
CA SER A 20 2.30 2.51 3.94
C SER A 20 1.80 1.67 5.12
N ALA A 21 0.59 1.96 5.63
CA ALA A 21 -0.04 1.17 6.67
C ALA A 21 -0.34 -0.26 6.20
N ILE A 22 -0.97 -0.44 5.03
CA ILE A 22 -1.24 -1.77 4.45
C ILE A 22 0.06 -2.56 4.28
N LEU A 23 1.12 -1.92 3.76
CA LEU A 23 2.42 -2.55 3.59
C LEU A 23 3.02 -3.01 4.92
N ALA A 24 2.99 -2.15 5.95
CA ALA A 24 3.52 -2.46 7.27
C ALA A 24 2.75 -3.62 7.93
N GLU A 25 1.42 -3.57 7.94
CA GLU A 25 0.58 -4.63 8.50
C GLU A 25 0.80 -5.97 7.77
N THR A 26 0.84 -5.95 6.44
CA THR A 26 1.12 -7.15 5.63
C THR A 26 2.49 -7.73 5.97
N GLN A 27 3.50 -6.88 6.16
CA GLN A 27 4.85 -7.30 6.54
C GLN A 27 4.89 -7.89 7.96
N LEU A 28 4.15 -7.33 8.91
CA LEU A 28 4.03 -7.91 10.25
C LEU A 28 3.40 -9.30 10.21
N LEU A 29 2.39 -9.52 9.37
CA LEU A 29 1.78 -10.84 9.17
C LEU A 29 2.78 -11.82 8.51
N LEU A 30 3.52 -11.36 7.50
CA LEU A 30 4.54 -12.17 6.83
C LEU A 30 5.74 -12.51 7.74
N LEU A 31 6.05 -11.71 8.75
CA LEU A 31 7.05 -12.05 9.77
C LEU A 31 6.62 -13.22 10.65
N ALA A 32 5.32 -13.43 10.82
CA ALA A 32 4.73 -14.56 11.55
C ALA A 32 4.18 -15.62 10.58
N SER A 33 4.88 -15.85 9.47
CA SER A 33 4.41 -16.70 8.36
C SER A 33 4.06 -18.13 8.75
N GLU A 34 4.69 -18.67 9.79
CA GLU A 34 4.45 -20.01 10.32
C GLU A 34 3.03 -20.21 10.88
N LYS A 35 2.28 -19.12 11.09
CA LYS A 35 0.90 -19.14 11.60
C LYS A 35 -0.16 -19.24 10.51
N PHE A 36 0.25 -19.21 9.23
CA PHE A 36 -0.66 -19.14 8.10
C PHE A 36 -0.42 -20.31 7.15
N ASP A 37 -1.49 -20.76 6.48
CA ASP A 37 -1.38 -21.74 5.41
C ASP A 37 -0.76 -21.14 4.14
N GLU A 38 -0.39 -22.01 3.19
CA GLU A 38 0.27 -21.61 1.95
C GLU A 38 -0.57 -20.66 1.10
N GLU A 39 -1.90 -20.84 1.08
CA GLU A 39 -2.83 -19.98 0.34
C GLU A 39 -2.85 -18.56 0.91
N THR A 40 -2.96 -18.45 2.24
CA THR A 40 -2.93 -17.18 2.95
C THR A 40 -1.59 -16.47 2.76
N LEU A 41 -0.47 -17.21 2.85
CA LEU A 41 0.86 -16.66 2.59
C LEU A 41 1.01 -16.14 1.16
N ALA A 42 0.47 -16.86 0.18
CA ALA A 42 0.46 -16.40 -1.21
C ALA A 42 -0.34 -15.10 -1.35
N GLY A 43 -1.52 -15.01 -0.71
CA GLY A 43 -2.33 -13.81 -0.66
C GLY A 43 -1.61 -12.61 -0.03
N LEU A 44 -0.95 -12.81 1.12
CA LEU A 44 -0.18 -11.75 1.79
C LEU A 44 0.98 -11.24 0.92
N LYS A 45 1.70 -12.13 0.23
CA LYS A 45 2.76 -11.74 -0.72
C LYS A 45 2.21 -10.96 -1.92
N GLN A 46 1.01 -11.32 -2.41
CA GLN A 46 0.34 -10.57 -3.46
C GLN A 46 -0.08 -9.17 -2.98
N ILE A 47 -0.63 -9.04 -1.77
CA ILE A 47 -0.98 -7.74 -1.17
C ILE A 47 0.26 -6.86 -1.05
N GLU A 48 1.38 -7.41 -0.54
CA GLU A 48 2.64 -6.67 -0.46
C GLU A 48 3.10 -6.17 -1.83
N SER A 49 3.07 -7.03 -2.85
CA SER A 49 3.47 -6.68 -4.22
C SER A 49 2.60 -5.57 -4.81
N LEU A 50 1.28 -5.66 -4.65
CA LEU A 50 0.33 -4.65 -5.13
C LEU A 50 0.51 -3.32 -4.40
N ALA A 51 0.67 -3.32 -3.07
CA ALA A 51 0.90 -2.10 -2.29
C ALA A 51 2.20 -1.40 -2.71
N ARG A 52 3.27 -2.17 -2.94
CA ARG A 52 4.54 -1.64 -3.47
C ARG A 52 4.38 -1.03 -4.86
N LYS A 53 3.66 -1.69 -5.76
CA LYS A 53 3.37 -1.19 -7.11
C LYS A 53 2.57 0.12 -7.06
N MET A 54 1.55 0.20 -6.21
CA MET A 54 0.78 1.44 -6.01
C MET A 54 1.66 2.57 -5.49
N ARG A 55 2.56 2.28 -4.54
CA ARG A 55 3.51 3.27 -4.03
C ARG A 55 4.48 3.77 -5.10
N GLN A 56 4.96 2.89 -5.99
CA GLN A 56 5.78 3.27 -7.15
C GLN A 56 5.03 4.19 -8.11
N ILE A 57 3.76 3.88 -8.42
CA ILE A 57 2.91 4.72 -9.28
C ILE A 57 2.75 6.13 -8.68
N LEU A 58 2.69 6.24 -7.37
CA LEU A 58 2.54 7.50 -6.66
C LEU A 58 3.85 8.27 -6.48
N GLN A 59 5.01 7.68 -6.76
CA GLN A 59 6.27 8.42 -6.69
C GLN A 59 6.27 9.57 -7.73
N PRO A 60 6.82 10.74 -7.39
CA PRO A 60 7.00 11.79 -8.37
C PRO A 60 7.87 11.27 -9.51
N ILE A 61 7.45 11.54 -10.75
CA ILE A 61 8.30 11.39 -11.93
C ILE A 61 9.24 12.61 -11.89
N GLU A 62 10.54 12.36 -11.70
CA GLU A 62 11.60 13.38 -11.81
C GLU A 62 11.79 13.86 -13.25
#